data_AF-A0A9Q0QR43-F1
#
_entry.id   AF-A0A9Q0QR43-F1
#
_cell.length_a   1.000
_cell.length_b   1.000
_cell.length_c   1.000
_cell.angle_alpha   90.00
_cell.angle_beta   90.00
_cell.angle_gamma   90.00
#
_symmetry.space_group_name_H-M   'P 1'
#
loop_
_entity.id
_entity.type
_entity.pdbx_description
1 polymer ?
#
loop_
_entity_poly.entity_id
_entity_poly.type
_entity_poly.pdbx_seq_one_letter_code
_entity_poly.pdbx_strand_id
1 'polypeptide(L)'
;MKVVEAFCAPTWYKVKCIITLSPVAANASAAPKDFLRAALVATMEEVKIWTEKSVAMKNDSFVRADNDGLDYCKEDLQMGLEDLQSALAMLHDDELHAVYGEVYKFQDWLVGNLVYQTDSCFEFIQNPDLKARLQDGLRNAIQLTANSLALLTSSPASFPP
;
A
#
# COMPACT_ATOMS: atom_id res chain seq x y z
N MET A 1 9.60 -20.73 7.79
CA MET A 1 10.40 -20.04 6.76
C MET A 1 10.13 -20.55 5.34
N LYS A 2 10.27 -21.85 5.03
CA LYS A 2 10.02 -22.37 3.65
C LYS A 2 8.72 -21.90 2.97
N VAL A 3 7.62 -21.84 3.72
CA VAL A 3 6.32 -21.37 3.18
C VAL A 3 6.39 -19.88 2.79
N VAL A 4 6.95 -19.03 3.66
CA VAL A 4 7.11 -17.59 3.41
C VAL A 4 8.02 -17.33 2.21
N GLU A 5 9.13 -18.08 2.10
CA GLU A 5 10.04 -17.96 0.96
C GLU A 5 9.34 -18.31 -0.36
N ALA A 6 8.46 -19.32 -0.36
CA ALA A 6 7.68 -19.69 -1.54
C ALA A 6 6.68 -18.58 -1.93
N PHE A 7 5.95 -18.02 -0.97
CA PHE A 7 5.04 -16.88 -1.21
C PHE A 7 5.79 -15.62 -1.68
N CYS A 8 6.99 -15.37 -1.16
CA CYS A 8 7.77 -14.19 -1.49
C CYS A 8 8.63 -14.36 -2.75
N ALA A 9 8.80 -15.58 -3.28
CA ALA A 9 9.58 -15.85 -4.49
C ALA A 9 9.17 -15.02 -5.73
N PRO A 10 7.86 -14.83 -6.04
CA PRO A 10 7.41 -14.02 -7.18
C PRO A 10 7.41 -12.51 -6.90
N THR A 11 7.64 -12.08 -5.66
CA THR A 11 7.59 -10.67 -5.29
C THR A 11 8.86 -9.93 -5.70
N TRP A 12 8.72 -8.65 -6.04
CA TRP A 12 9.85 -7.80 -6.40
C TRP A 12 10.66 -7.38 -5.16
N TYR A 13 9.97 -7.15 -4.02
CA TYR A 13 10.59 -6.72 -2.77
C TYR A 13 10.65 -7.88 -1.76
N LYS A 14 11.45 -8.90 -2.08
CA LYS A 14 11.52 -10.19 -1.36
C LYS A 14 11.78 -10.07 0.14
N VAL A 15 12.81 -9.31 0.54
CA VAL A 15 13.17 -9.14 1.96
C VAL A 15 12.02 -8.52 2.73
N LYS A 16 11.38 -7.50 2.15
CA LYS A 16 10.22 -6.84 2.75
C LYS A 16 9.02 -7.79 2.85
N CYS A 17 8.73 -8.55 1.80
CA CYS A 17 7.71 -9.60 1.83
C CYS A 17 7.97 -10.60 2.97
N ILE A 18 9.20 -11.11 3.09
CA ILE A 18 9.55 -12.10 4.12
C ILE A 18 9.34 -11.51 5.51
N ILE A 19 9.81 -10.28 5.77
CA ILE A 19 9.61 -9.61 7.06
C ILE A 19 8.12 -9.46 7.38
N THR A 20 7.32 -8.98 6.41
CA THR A 20 5.87 -8.79 6.56
C THR A 20 5.12 -10.08 6.83
N LEU A 21 5.48 -11.18 6.16
CA LEU A 21 4.75 -12.45 6.22
C LEU A 21 5.27 -13.43 7.30
N SER A 22 6.47 -13.20 7.83
CA SER A 22 7.07 -14.06 8.86
C SER A 22 6.20 -14.24 10.11
N PRO A 23 5.52 -13.21 10.64
CA PRO A 23 4.62 -13.36 11.79
C PRO A 23 3.46 -14.31 11.51
N VAL A 24 2.91 -14.32 10.29
CA VAL A 24 1.80 -15.21 9.91
C VAL A 24 2.24 -16.67 9.92
N ALA A 25 3.47 -16.93 9.45
CA ALA A 25 4.02 -18.29 9.39
C ALA A 25 4.37 -18.89 10.77
N ALA A 26 4.28 -18.12 11.85
CA ALA A 26 4.32 -18.66 13.20
C ALA A 26 3.03 -19.43 13.56
N ASN A 27 1.92 -19.19 12.85
CA ASN A 27 0.69 -19.93 12.97
C ASN A 27 0.70 -21.14 12.02
N ALA A 28 0.75 -22.35 12.57
CA ALA A 28 0.77 -23.59 11.81
C ALA A 28 -0.52 -23.86 11.01
N SER A 29 -1.62 -23.19 11.35
CA SER A 29 -2.92 -23.31 10.69
C SER A 29 -3.20 -22.17 9.70
N ALA A 30 -2.22 -21.31 9.42
CA ALA A 30 -2.40 -20.18 8.51
C ALA A 30 -2.71 -20.64 7.07
N ALA A 31 -3.78 -20.10 6.51
CA ALA A 31 -4.18 -20.31 5.13
C ALA A 31 -3.53 -19.27 4.20
N PRO A 32 -3.45 -19.53 2.88
CA PRO A 32 -2.92 -18.56 1.91
C PRO A 32 -3.55 -17.15 2.02
N LYS A 33 -4.86 -17.08 2.33
CA LYS A 33 -5.56 -15.82 2.55
C LYS A 33 -5.07 -15.01 3.75
N ASP A 34 -4.50 -15.66 4.75
CA ASP A 34 -3.95 -14.98 5.94
C ASP A 34 -2.65 -14.25 5.61
N PHE A 35 -1.84 -14.81 4.70
CA PHE A 35 -0.65 -14.14 4.17
C PHE A 35 -1.02 -12.92 3.34
N LEU A 36 -2.03 -13.05 2.47
CA LEU A 36 -2.52 -11.93 1.69
C LEU A 36 -3.13 -10.83 2.57
N ARG A 37 -3.95 -11.20 3.55
CA ARG A 37 -4.50 -10.26 4.54
C ARG A 37 -3.37 -9.52 5.25
N ALA A 38 -2.32 -10.21 5.69
CA ALA A 38 -1.19 -9.58 6.36
C ALA A 38 -0.44 -8.59 5.47
N ALA A 39 -0.27 -8.92 4.19
CA ALA A 39 0.36 -8.01 3.23
C ALA A 39 -0.47 -6.72 3.03
N LEU A 40 -1.79 -6.85 2.87
CA LEU A 40 -2.70 -5.70 2.73
C LEU A 40 -2.82 -4.86 4.01
N VAL A 41 -2.88 -5.50 5.18
CA VAL A 41 -2.87 -4.79 6.47
C VAL A 41 -1.57 -4.00 6.64
N ALA A 42 -0.43 -4.58 6.30
CA ALA A 42 0.86 -3.88 6.37
C ALA A 42 0.91 -2.68 5.40
N THR A 43 0.37 -2.83 4.18
CA THR A 43 0.20 -1.70 3.25
C THR A 43 -0.64 -0.59 3.88
N MET A 44 -1.82 -0.94 4.41
CA MET A 44 -2.75 0.01 5.03
C MET A 44 -2.11 0.76 6.21
N GLU A 45 -1.30 0.07 7.02
CA GLU A 45 -0.60 0.68 8.14
C GLU A 45 0.45 1.71 7.69
N GLU A 46 1.24 1.43 6.65
CA GLU A 46 2.19 2.40 6.09
C GLU A 46 1.48 3.63 5.53
N VAL A 47 0.34 3.44 4.83
CA VAL A 47 -0.47 4.54 4.32
C VAL A 47 -1.03 5.37 5.48
N LYS A 48 -1.54 4.73 6.54
CA LYS A 48 -2.07 5.42 7.72
C LYS A 48 -1.00 6.24 8.44
N ILE A 49 0.16 5.65 8.70
CA ILE A 49 1.33 6.35 9.27
C ILE A 49 1.65 7.59 8.43
N TRP A 50 1.53 7.45 7.11
CA TRP A 50 1.83 8.52 6.21
C TRP A 50 0.78 9.64 6.21
N THR A 51 -0.52 9.30 6.22
CA THR A 51 -1.62 10.26 6.40
C THR A 51 -1.50 11.03 7.71
N GLU A 52 -1.08 10.38 8.80
CA GLU A 52 -0.83 11.04 10.08
C GLU A 52 0.39 11.98 10.02
N LYS A 53 1.45 11.56 9.33
CA LYS A 53 2.64 12.38 9.12
C LYS A 53 2.36 13.62 8.27
N SER A 54 1.55 13.51 7.20
CA SER A 54 1.20 14.67 6.38
C SER A 54 0.47 15.74 7.22
N VAL A 55 -0.42 15.33 8.13
CA VAL A 55 -1.06 16.22 9.10
C VAL A 55 -0.07 16.84 10.06
N ALA A 56 0.86 16.05 10.61
CA ALA A 56 1.88 16.57 11.53
C ALA A 56 2.80 17.60 10.86
N MET A 57 3.07 17.44 9.56
CA MET A 57 3.88 18.38 8.78
C MET A 57 3.24 19.76 8.69
N LYS A 58 1.91 19.89 8.74
CA LYS A 58 1.22 21.19 8.74
C LYS A 58 1.56 22.09 9.93
N ASN A 59 2.07 21.51 11.02
CA ASN A 59 2.51 22.26 12.20
C ASN A 59 3.89 22.92 12.00
N ASP A 60 4.61 22.59 10.93
CA ASP A 60 5.86 23.22 10.58
C ASP A 60 5.60 24.59 9.92
N SER A 61 6.08 25.65 10.57
CA SER A 61 5.91 27.02 10.11
C SER A 61 6.50 27.30 8.71
N PHE A 62 7.44 26.46 8.26
CA PHE A 62 8.12 26.55 6.96
C PHE A 62 7.29 25.99 5.79
N VAL A 63 6.21 25.25 6.04
CA VAL A 63 5.37 24.63 5.00
C VAL A 63 3.96 25.19 4.92
N ARG A 64 3.70 26.33 5.57
CA ARG A 64 2.38 26.98 5.58
C ARG A 64 1.81 27.26 4.18
N ALA A 65 2.68 27.54 3.21
CA ALA A 65 2.27 27.77 1.82
C ALA A 65 1.74 26.50 1.12
N ASP A 66 2.05 25.32 1.66
CA ASP A 66 1.67 24.02 1.11
C ASP A 66 0.50 23.37 1.89
N ASN A 67 -0.10 24.08 2.84
CA ASN A 67 -1.13 23.52 3.72
C ASN A 67 -2.36 22.97 2.98
N ASP A 68 -2.80 23.68 1.94
CA ASP A 68 -3.94 23.24 1.12
C ASP A 68 -3.57 21.99 0.32
N GLY A 69 -2.34 21.92 -0.19
CA GLY A 69 -1.82 20.70 -0.83
C GLY A 69 -1.69 19.53 0.15
N LEU A 70 -1.29 19.78 1.39
CA LEU A 70 -1.25 18.76 2.45
C LEU A 70 -2.65 18.27 2.84
N ASP A 71 -3.67 19.13 2.85
CA ASP A 71 -5.06 18.71 3.07
C ASP A 71 -5.57 17.86 1.91
N TYR A 72 -5.33 18.29 0.67
CA TYR A 72 -5.70 17.49 -0.49
C TYR A 72 -4.99 16.13 -0.48
N CYS A 73 -3.70 16.09 -0.14
CA CYS A 73 -2.96 14.84 0.07
C CYS A 73 -3.58 13.94 1.11
N LYS A 74 -4.02 14.51 2.23
CA LYS A 74 -4.65 13.75 3.29
C LYS A 74 -5.97 13.14 2.79
N GLU A 75 -6.82 13.92 2.13
CA GLU A 75 -8.11 13.44 1.61
C GLU A 75 -7.90 12.32 0.58
N ASP A 76 -6.95 12.48 -0.34
CA ASP A 76 -6.63 11.47 -1.35
C ASP A 76 -6.07 10.17 -0.71
N LEU A 77 -5.17 10.30 0.28
CA LEU A 77 -4.69 9.16 1.06
C LEU A 77 -5.78 8.48 1.89
N GLN A 78 -6.79 9.24 2.37
CA GLN A 78 -7.92 8.69 3.08
C GLN A 78 -8.82 7.86 2.15
N MET A 79 -9.06 8.32 0.92
CA MET A 79 -9.76 7.52 -0.09
C MET A 79 -8.99 6.23 -0.40
N GLY A 80 -7.67 6.32 -0.58
CA GLY A 80 -6.83 5.12 -0.76
C GLY A 80 -6.85 4.14 0.41
N LEU A 81 -7.03 4.62 1.65
CA LEU A 81 -7.24 3.77 2.83
C LEU A 81 -8.61 3.06 2.79
N GLU A 82 -9.64 3.73 2.30
CA GLU A 82 -10.97 3.14 2.13
C GLU A 82 -10.95 2.02 1.07
N ASP A 83 -10.24 2.23 -0.04
CA ASP A 83 -10.03 1.19 -1.07
C ASP A 83 -9.32 -0.05 -0.50
N LEU A 84 -8.28 0.16 0.32
CA LEU A 84 -7.59 -0.95 1.01
C LEU A 84 -8.49 -1.68 2.01
N GLN A 85 -9.34 -0.95 2.74
CA GLN A 85 -10.31 -1.56 3.66
C GLN A 85 -11.36 -2.38 2.90
N SER A 86 -11.83 -1.87 1.76
CA SER A 86 -12.74 -2.58 0.87
C SER A 86 -12.10 -3.87 0.35
N ALA A 87 -10.85 -3.81 -0.12
CA ALA A 87 -10.09 -4.98 -0.55
C ALA A 87 -9.93 -6.02 0.57
N LEU A 88 -9.68 -5.57 1.81
CA LEU A 88 -9.60 -6.43 2.98
C LEU A 88 -10.95 -7.10 3.31
N ALA A 89 -12.06 -6.39 3.15
CA ALA A 89 -13.41 -6.93 3.37
C ALA A 89 -13.74 -8.04 2.37
N MET A 90 -13.41 -7.85 1.08
CA MET A 90 -13.62 -8.84 0.03
C MET A 90 -12.85 -10.16 0.25
N LEU A 91 -11.76 -10.15 1.02
CA LEU A 91 -11.06 -11.37 1.43
C LEU A 91 -11.86 -12.25 2.40
N HIS A 92 -12.87 -11.70 3.07
CA HIS A 92 -13.76 -12.47 3.93
C HIS A 92 -14.83 -13.20 3.11
N ASP A 93 -15.21 -12.66 1.94
CA ASP A 93 -16.29 -13.18 1.10
C ASP A 93 -15.79 -14.14 0.00
N ASP A 94 -14.51 -14.55 0.06
CA ASP A 94 -13.80 -15.40 -0.92
C ASP A 94 -13.76 -14.82 -2.36
N GLU A 95 -13.98 -13.51 -2.52
CA GLU A 95 -13.98 -12.80 -3.80
C GLU A 95 -12.58 -12.35 -4.26
N LEU A 96 -11.62 -13.29 -4.36
CA LEU A 96 -10.21 -12.98 -4.64
C LEU A 96 -9.97 -12.18 -5.94
N HIS A 97 -10.82 -12.34 -6.95
CA HIS A 97 -10.75 -11.55 -8.18
C HIS A 97 -11.12 -10.06 -7.96
N ALA A 98 -12.08 -9.77 -7.09
CA ALA A 98 -12.43 -8.40 -6.74
C ALA A 98 -11.30 -7.73 -5.94
N VAL A 99 -10.66 -8.49 -5.04
CA VAL A 99 -9.46 -8.05 -4.31
C VAL A 99 -8.33 -7.65 -5.27
N TYR A 100 -8.08 -8.46 -6.31
CA TYR A 100 -7.09 -8.12 -7.34
C TYR A 100 -7.37 -6.75 -7.99
N GLY A 101 -8.64 -6.50 -8.34
CA GLY A 101 -9.07 -5.23 -8.92
C GLY A 101 -8.77 -4.04 -8.00
N GLU A 102 -9.15 -4.12 -6.73
CA GLU A 102 -8.92 -3.03 -5.76
C GLU A 102 -7.44 -2.81 -5.45
N VAL A 103 -6.65 -3.88 -5.30
CA VAL A 103 -5.21 -3.76 -5.06
C VAL A 103 -4.47 -3.16 -6.27
N TYR A 104 -4.88 -3.54 -7.48
CA TYR A 104 -4.34 -2.98 -8.71
C TYR A 104 -4.70 -1.49 -8.86
N LYS A 105 -5.97 -1.12 -8.62
CA LYS A 105 -6.39 0.30 -8.60
C LYS A 105 -5.57 1.12 -7.59
N PHE A 106 -5.40 0.59 -6.37
CA PHE A 106 -4.62 1.26 -5.34
C PHE A 106 -3.13 1.40 -5.72
N GLN A 107 -2.56 0.38 -6.38
CA GLN A 107 -1.20 0.45 -6.91
C GLN A 107 -1.06 1.54 -7.99
N ASP A 108 -1.98 1.55 -8.96
CA ASP A 108 -1.99 2.53 -10.04
C ASP A 108 -2.18 3.94 -9.48
N TRP A 109 -3.06 4.11 -8.49
CA TRP A 109 -3.25 5.37 -7.76
C TRP A 109 -1.97 5.82 -7.04
N LEU A 110 -1.28 4.93 -6.31
CA LEU A 110 -0.01 5.26 -5.63
C LEU A 110 1.08 5.66 -6.62
N VAL A 111 1.24 4.90 -7.70
CA VAL A 111 2.23 5.17 -8.76
C VAL A 111 1.89 6.46 -9.50
N GLY A 112 0.61 6.70 -9.79
CA GLY A 112 0.12 7.93 -10.39
C GLY A 112 0.43 9.15 -9.52
N ASN A 113 0.12 9.05 -8.22
CA ASN A 113 0.43 10.10 -7.25
C ASN A 113 1.93 10.40 -7.18
N LEU A 114 2.79 9.38 -7.28
CA LEU A 114 4.24 9.55 -7.13
C LEU A 114 4.99 9.93 -8.40
N VAL A 115 4.56 9.42 -9.55
CA VAL A 115 5.39 9.36 -10.77
C VAL A 115 4.80 10.17 -11.93
N TYR A 116 3.48 10.39 -12.03
CA TYR A 116 2.88 10.76 -13.33
C TYR A 116 2.10 12.07 -13.45
N GLN A 117 1.90 12.84 -12.40
CA GLN A 117 1.43 14.22 -12.47
C GLN A 117 0.37 14.56 -13.55
N THR A 118 -0.91 14.37 -13.23
CA THR A 118 -2.01 15.12 -13.86
C THR A 118 -3.16 15.46 -12.88
N ASP A 119 -3.19 14.84 -11.68
CA ASP A 119 -4.15 15.08 -10.58
C ASP A 119 -3.49 14.89 -9.19
N SER A 120 -2.16 14.74 -9.12
CA SER A 120 -1.50 14.18 -7.93
C SER A 120 -1.42 15.15 -6.76
N CYS A 121 -1.60 14.64 -5.53
CA CYS A 121 -1.54 15.48 -4.34
C CYS A 121 -0.21 16.24 -4.18
N PHE A 122 0.88 15.68 -4.72
CA PHE A 122 2.21 16.28 -4.71
C PHE A 122 2.40 17.40 -5.75
N GLU A 123 1.44 17.66 -6.64
CA GLU A 123 1.43 18.85 -7.52
C GLU A 123 1.14 20.13 -6.75
N PHE A 124 0.28 20.04 -5.75
CA PHE A 124 -0.09 21.16 -4.90
C PHE A 124 1.01 21.52 -3.88
N ILE A 125 2.07 20.71 -3.79
CA ILE A 125 3.21 20.93 -2.91
C ILE A 125 4.34 21.63 -3.70
N GLN A 126 4.54 22.90 -3.39
CA GLN A 126 5.56 23.77 -3.98
C GLN A 126 6.94 23.56 -3.36
N ASN A 127 6.99 23.23 -2.06
CA ASN A 127 8.27 23.00 -1.39
C ASN A 127 8.90 21.65 -1.83
N PRO A 128 10.07 21.65 -2.47
CA PRO A 128 10.68 20.43 -3.00
C PRO A 128 11.16 19.46 -1.91
N ASP A 129 11.62 19.96 -0.75
CA ASP A 129 12.05 19.13 0.37
C ASP A 129 10.84 18.47 1.05
N LEU A 130 9.72 19.19 1.13
CA LEU A 130 8.46 18.61 1.56
C LEU A 130 8.02 17.53 0.57
N LYS A 131 7.97 17.82 -0.73
CA LYS A 131 7.61 16.86 -1.78
C LYS A 131 8.47 15.60 -1.72
N ALA A 132 9.79 15.72 -1.57
CA ALA A 132 10.70 14.59 -1.46
C ALA A 132 10.46 13.75 -0.20
N ARG A 133 10.23 14.41 0.96
CA ARG A 133 9.80 13.71 2.18
C ARG A 133 8.48 12.99 1.99
N LEU A 134 7.55 13.59 1.24
CA LEU A 134 6.26 12.98 1.00
C LEU A 134 6.35 11.73 0.11
N GLN A 135 7.16 11.80 -0.93
CA GLN A 135 7.46 10.66 -1.80
C GLN A 135 8.22 9.55 -1.06
N ASP A 136 9.12 9.90 -0.15
CA ASP A 136 9.83 8.91 0.68
C ASP A 136 8.90 8.16 1.61
N GLY A 137 7.97 8.87 2.25
CA GLY A 137 7.01 8.31 3.17
C GLY A 137 6.15 7.20 2.56
N LEU A 138 5.76 7.33 1.28
CA LEU A 138 4.95 6.32 0.59
C LEU A 138 5.74 5.16 0.00
N ARG A 139 7.08 5.19 -0.01
CA ARG A 139 7.88 4.11 -0.62
C ARG A 139 7.53 2.74 -0.05
N ASN A 140 7.32 2.64 1.25
CA ASN A 140 6.97 1.38 1.89
C ASN A 140 5.59 0.88 1.43
N ALA A 141 4.60 1.78 1.39
CA ALA A 141 3.25 1.44 0.93
C ALA A 141 3.29 0.88 -0.50
N ILE A 142 4.02 1.52 -1.43
CA ILE A 142 4.18 1.01 -2.81
C ILE A 142 4.77 -0.39 -2.82
N GLN A 143 5.87 -0.60 -2.09
CA GLN A 143 6.59 -1.86 -2.10
C GLN A 143 5.71 -2.99 -1.53
N LEU A 144 4.94 -2.69 -0.50
CA LEU A 144 3.99 -3.63 0.09
C LEU A 144 2.78 -3.88 -0.82
N THR A 145 2.22 -2.86 -1.46
CA THR A 145 1.15 -3.03 -2.47
C THR A 145 1.60 -3.89 -3.63
N ALA A 146 2.79 -3.63 -4.18
CA ALA A 146 3.36 -4.44 -5.26
C ALA A 146 3.58 -5.89 -4.84
N ASN A 147 4.02 -6.13 -3.60
CA ASN A 147 4.13 -7.48 -3.05
C ASN A 147 2.74 -8.12 -2.89
N SER A 148 1.73 -7.39 -2.39
CA SER A 148 0.35 -7.86 -2.27
C SER A 148 -0.24 -8.27 -3.63
N LEU A 149 -0.02 -7.46 -4.67
CA LEU A 149 -0.44 -7.78 -6.04
C LEU A 149 0.27 -9.04 -6.58
N ALA A 150 1.57 -9.17 -6.34
CA ALA A 150 2.32 -10.36 -6.74
C ALA A 150 1.81 -11.62 -6.01
N LEU A 151 1.44 -11.52 -4.73
CA LEU A 151 0.85 -12.63 -3.97
C LEU A 151 -0.52 -13.06 -4.51
N LEU A 152 -1.35 -12.09 -4.92
CA LEU A 152 -2.65 -12.32 -5.57
C LEU A 152 -2.51 -13.00 -6.92
N THR A 153 -1.57 -12.54 -7.75
CA THR A 153 -1.40 -13.01 -9.13
C THR A 153 -0.59 -14.30 -9.25
N SER A 154 0.22 -14.64 -8.24
CA SER A 154 1.01 -15.89 -8.21
C SER A 154 0.33 -17.05 -7.50
N SER A 155 -0.84 -16.84 -6.88
CA SER A 155 -1.65 -17.92 -6.31
C SER A 155 -2.09 -18.91 -7.41
N PRO A 156 -2.02 -20.24 -7.22
CA PRO A 156 -2.44 -21.21 -8.24
C PRO A 156 -3.91 -21.08 -8.70
N ALA A 157 -4.74 -20.30 -8.01
CA ALA A 157 -6.12 -19.98 -8.39
C ALA A 157 -6.25 -18.86 -9.45
N SER A 158 -5.15 -18.17 -9.81
CA SER A 158 -5.14 -17.06 -10.78
C SER A 158 -4.95 -17.51 -12.24
N PHE A 159 -4.72 -18.80 -12.49
CA PHE A 159 -4.70 -19.35 -13.84
C PHE A 159 -6.13 -19.78 -14.22
N PRO A 160 -6.82 -19.08 -15.15
CA PRO A 160 -7.89 -19.73 -15.88
C PRO A 160 -7.30 -20.88 -16.72
N PRO A 161 -8.06 -21.95 -17.02
CA PRO A 161 -7.64 -22.96 -17.98
C PRO A 161 -7.34 -22.36 -19.37
#